data_AF-V6JZ05-F1
#
_entry.id   AF-V6JZ05-F1
#
_cell.length_a   1.000
_cell.length_b   1.000
_cell.length_c   1.000
_cell.angle_alpha   90.00
_cell.angle_beta   90.00
_cell.angle_gamma   90.00
#
_symmetry.space_group_name_H-M   'P 1'
#
loop_
_entity.id
_entity.type
_entity.pdbx_description
1 polymer ?
#
loop_
_entity_poly.entity_id
_entity_poly.type
_entity_poly.pdbx_seq_one_letter_code
_entity_poly.pdbx_strand_id
1 'polypeptide(L)'
;MTVAVRRTRVHQLITDDPTLSARNIAAQVGVSKDTVLRDLDAIRQAQSQTALKPTADEPETAPDAPDAAAGDATGNRLVLIIDEPLRQALAVLRAKVGAPDTPKQNEAAARAAIRALADTVLEAQQYARDR
;
A
#
# COMPACT_ATOMS: atom_id res chain seq x y z
N MET A 1 -0.42 -5.07 -30.04
CA MET A 1 -0.53 -4.40 -28.73
C MET A 1 0.84 -4.39 -28.06
N THR A 2 1.30 -3.26 -27.52
CA THR A 2 2.61 -3.18 -26.84
C THR A 2 2.51 -3.69 -25.39
N VAL A 3 3.63 -4.09 -24.81
CA VAL A 3 3.70 -4.59 -23.42
C VAL A 3 3.22 -3.55 -22.41
N ALA A 4 3.55 -2.27 -22.62
CA ALA A 4 3.10 -1.17 -21.75
C ALA A 4 1.57 -1.01 -21.78
N VAL A 5 0.97 -0.96 -22.97
CA VAL A 5 -0.49 -0.83 -23.14
C VAL A 5 -1.22 -2.02 -22.52
N ARG A 6 -0.67 -3.23 -22.67
CA ARG A 6 -1.21 -4.44 -22.03
C ARG A 6 -1.21 -4.33 -20.51
N ARG A 7 -0.09 -3.93 -19.91
CA ARG A 7 0.05 -3.78 -18.46
C ARG A 7 -0.92 -2.74 -17.89
N THR A 8 -1.09 -1.61 -18.58
CA THR A 8 -2.08 -0.60 -18.20
C THR A 8 -3.50 -1.18 -18.18
N ARG A 9 -3.85 -1.99 -19.19
CA ARG A 9 -5.17 -2.60 -19.29
C ARG A 9 -5.41 -3.71 -18.26
N VAL A 10 -4.39 -4.53 -17.98
CA VAL A 10 -4.44 -5.52 -16.88
C VAL A 10 -4.63 -4.82 -15.53
N HIS A 11 -3.94 -3.70 -15.28
CA HIS A 11 -4.09 -2.92 -14.05
C HIS A 11 -5.49 -2.32 -13.91
N GLN A 12 -6.05 -1.76 -15.00
CA GLN A 12 -7.43 -1.24 -15.01
C GLN A 12 -8.44 -2.33 -14.65
N LEU A 13 -8.35 -3.50 -15.30
CA LEU A 13 -9.29 -4.60 -15.03
C LEU A 13 -9.29 -5.06 -13.56
N ILE A 14 -8.12 -5.05 -12.91
CA ILE A 14 -8.01 -5.41 -11.49
C ILE A 14 -8.52 -4.28 -10.58
N THR A 15 -8.34 -3.02 -11.00
CA THR A 15 -8.86 -1.88 -10.26
C THR A 15 -10.39 -1.84 -10.31
N ASP A 16 -10.97 -2.18 -11.47
CA ASP A 16 -12.42 -2.19 -11.68
C ASP A 16 -13.09 -3.40 -11.02
N ASP A 17 -12.47 -4.59 -11.06
CA ASP A 17 -12.95 -5.78 -10.37
C ASP A 17 -11.77 -6.60 -9.77
N PRO A 18 -11.55 -6.49 -8.45
CA PRO A 18 -10.43 -7.16 -7.77
C PRO A 18 -10.64 -8.67 -7.61
N THR A 19 -11.84 -9.19 -7.89
CA THR A 19 -12.15 -10.63 -7.80
C THR A 19 -11.86 -11.38 -9.10
N LEU A 20 -11.53 -10.66 -10.19
CA LEU A 20 -11.23 -11.25 -11.48
C LEU A 20 -10.01 -12.18 -11.42
N SER A 21 -10.23 -13.42 -11.87
CA SER A 21 -9.13 -14.38 -12.01
C SER A 21 -8.21 -14.01 -13.17
N ALA A 22 -6.92 -14.35 -13.04
CA ALA A 22 -5.92 -14.17 -14.09
C ALA A 22 -6.33 -14.83 -15.43
N ARG A 23 -7.16 -15.88 -15.40
CA ARG A 23 -7.67 -16.55 -16.59
C ARG A 23 -8.70 -15.70 -17.34
N ASN A 24 -9.55 -14.98 -16.62
CA ASN A 24 -10.56 -14.10 -17.22
C ASN A 24 -9.90 -12.82 -17.78
N ILE A 25 -8.93 -12.27 -17.06
CA ILE A 25 -8.11 -11.14 -17.52
C ILE A 25 -7.37 -11.53 -18.81
N ALA A 26 -6.77 -12.72 -18.85
CA ALA A 26 -6.10 -13.27 -20.03
C ALA A 26 -7.04 -13.33 -21.26
N ALA A 27 -8.27 -13.82 -21.07
CA ALA A 27 -9.28 -13.89 -22.13
C ALA A 27 -9.70 -12.49 -22.65
N GLN A 28 -9.87 -11.52 -21.75
CA GLN A 28 -10.25 -10.14 -22.10
C GLN A 28 -9.14 -9.38 -22.83
N VAL A 29 -7.90 -9.66 -22.48
CA VAL A 29 -6.71 -8.97 -23.01
C VAL A 29 -6.14 -9.70 -24.24
N GLY A 30 -6.53 -10.96 -24.48
CA GLY A 30 -6.08 -11.77 -25.60
C GLY A 30 -4.66 -12.31 -25.43
N VAL A 31 -4.27 -12.66 -24.20
CA VAL A 31 -2.93 -13.19 -23.87
C VAL A 31 -3.01 -14.45 -23.02
N SER A 32 -1.89 -15.16 -22.84
CA SER A 32 -1.84 -16.32 -21.96
C SER A 32 -1.90 -15.92 -20.48
N LYS A 33 -2.42 -16.83 -19.65
CA LYS A 33 -2.45 -16.68 -18.18
C LYS A 33 -1.06 -16.37 -17.60
N ASP A 34 -0.02 -17.06 -18.07
CA ASP A 34 1.35 -16.85 -17.61
C ASP A 34 1.89 -15.44 -17.95
N THR A 35 1.46 -14.88 -19.08
CA THR A 35 1.81 -13.51 -19.45
C THR A 35 1.17 -12.51 -18.49
N VAL A 36 -0.09 -12.75 -18.10
CA VAL A 36 -0.78 -11.93 -17.10
C VAL A 36 -0.06 -12.00 -15.76
N LEU A 37 0.30 -13.20 -15.28
CA LEU A 37 1.05 -13.35 -14.01
C LEU A 37 2.38 -12.60 -14.02
N ARG A 38 3.17 -12.73 -15.10
CA ARG A 38 4.43 -11.97 -15.25
C ARG A 38 4.20 -10.46 -15.26
N ASP A 39 3.13 -10.00 -15.89
CA ASP A 39 2.79 -8.58 -15.93
C ASP A 39 2.34 -8.05 -14.56
N LEU A 40 1.62 -8.86 -13.78
CA LEU A 40 1.26 -8.52 -12.39
C LEU A 40 2.48 -8.44 -11.48
N ASP A 41 3.40 -9.41 -11.59
CA ASP A 41 4.65 -9.37 -10.85
C ASP A 41 5.50 -8.16 -11.24
N ALA A 42 5.56 -7.82 -12.53
CA ALA A 42 6.27 -6.64 -13.01
C ALA A 42 5.64 -5.32 -12.51
N ILE A 43 4.30 -5.23 -12.46
CA ILE A 43 3.59 -4.08 -11.90
C ILE A 43 3.91 -3.94 -10.40
N ARG A 44 3.89 -5.05 -9.66
CA ARG A 44 4.22 -5.08 -8.23
C ARG A 44 5.65 -4.62 -7.97
N GLN A 45 6.60 -5.14 -8.74
CA GLN A 45 8.02 -4.75 -8.66
C GLN A 45 8.23 -3.28 -9.03
N ALA A 46 7.55 -2.77 -10.06
CA ALA A 46 7.63 -1.36 -10.44
C ALA A 46 7.07 -0.44 -9.35
N GLN A 47 5.99 -0.83 -8.68
CA GLN A 47 5.45 -0.10 -7.52
C GLN A 47 6.43 -0.13 -6.34
N SER A 48 7.08 -1.26 -6.07
CA SER A 48 8.11 -1.36 -5.04
C SER A 48 9.36 -0.53 -5.37
N GLN A 49 9.76 -0.45 -6.65
CA GLN A 49 10.93 0.34 -7.08
C GLN A 49 10.66 1.84 -7.16
N THR A 50 9.44 2.28 -7.50
CA THR A 50 9.09 3.71 -7.55
C THR A 50 9.10 4.35 -6.15
N ALA A 51 8.84 3.56 -5.10
CA ALA A 51 8.95 4.02 -3.72
C ALA A 51 10.39 4.29 -3.24
N LEU A 52 11.41 3.85 -4.00
CA LEU A 52 12.83 3.94 -3.62
C LEU A 52 13.58 5.13 -4.24
N LYS A 53 12.93 5.98 -5.05
CA LYS A 53 13.61 7.11 -5.71
C LYS A 53 13.06 8.46 -5.26
N PRO A 54 13.50 9.02 -4.10
CA PRO A 54 13.39 10.45 -3.90
C PRO A 54 14.47 11.11 -4.76
N THR A 55 14.03 11.81 -5.80
CA THR A 55 14.87 12.72 -6.56
C THR A 55 15.33 13.83 -5.62
N ALA A 56 16.64 13.86 -5.36
CA ALA A 56 17.34 15.05 -4.95
C ALA A 56 17.48 15.98 -6.17
N ASP A 57 17.12 17.25 -5.99
CA ASP A 57 17.78 18.42 -6.60
C ASP A 57 17.34 19.67 -5.80
N GLU A 58 18.30 20.22 -5.05
CA GLU A 58 18.36 21.51 -4.31
C GLU A 58 18.57 22.72 -5.28
N PRO A 59 18.75 24.02 -4.90
CA PRO A 59 19.10 24.61 -3.58
C PRO A 59 18.48 25.98 -3.19
N GLU A 60 18.95 26.53 -2.06
CA GLU A 60 18.78 27.86 -1.44
C GLU A 60 17.57 28.00 -0.47
N THR A 61 17.72 28.19 0.85
CA THR A 61 18.75 28.91 1.62
C THR A 61 18.92 28.29 3.02
N ALA A 62 20.17 28.07 3.45
CA ALA A 62 20.59 27.69 4.81
C ALA A 62 20.73 28.93 5.74
N PRO A 63 21.23 28.89 7.00
CA PRO A 63 21.59 27.75 7.87
C PRO A 63 21.14 27.91 9.35
N ASP A 64 21.05 26.79 10.10
CA ASP A 64 21.75 26.55 11.39
C ASP A 64 21.09 25.43 12.21
N ALA A 65 21.73 24.25 12.23
CA ALA A 65 22.21 23.56 13.44
C ALA A 65 22.57 22.08 13.10
N PRO A 66 23.74 21.57 13.54
CA PRO A 66 24.33 20.35 13.02
C PRO A 66 23.86 19.06 13.71
N ASP A 67 23.75 18.04 12.87
CA ASP A 67 24.17 16.64 13.05
C ASP A 67 23.93 15.94 14.41
N ALA A 68 22.93 15.07 14.45
CA ALA A 68 22.92 13.93 15.35
C ALA A 68 22.18 12.73 14.72
N ALA A 69 23.00 11.84 14.17
CA ALA A 69 22.79 10.40 14.07
C ALA A 69 21.70 9.91 13.10
N ALA A 70 22.19 9.47 11.94
CA ALA A 70 21.87 8.15 11.41
C ALA A 70 21.85 7.11 12.57
N GLY A 71 20.67 6.95 13.16
CA GLY A 71 20.32 5.87 14.08
C GLY A 71 19.48 4.87 13.31
N ASP A 72 20.15 3.79 12.91
CA ASP A 72 19.59 2.56 12.39
C ASP A 72 18.32 2.14 13.17
N ALA A 73 17.14 2.39 12.58
CA ALA A 73 15.88 1.82 13.01
C ALA A 73 15.36 0.87 11.92
N THR A 74 16.23 -0.07 11.55
CA THR A 74 15.85 -1.31 10.88
C THR A 74 14.96 -2.12 11.84
N GLY A 75 13.66 -1.85 11.81
CA GLY A 75 12.68 -2.58 12.62
C GLY A 75 11.26 -2.34 12.15
N ASN A 76 10.76 -3.24 11.29
CA ASN A 76 9.33 -3.44 11.01
C ASN A 76 8.47 -2.19 10.71
N ARG A 77 8.93 -1.28 9.84
CA ARG A 77 8.05 -0.22 9.34
C ARG A 77 7.05 -0.80 8.34
N LEU A 78 5.81 -1.01 8.79
CA LEU A 78 4.69 -1.42 7.94
C LEU A 78 4.14 -0.18 7.21
N VAL A 79 4.24 -0.18 5.88
CA VAL A 79 3.65 0.86 5.02
C VAL A 79 2.30 0.36 4.53
N LEU A 80 1.22 1.03 4.94
CA LEU A 80 -0.12 0.73 4.45
C LEU A 80 -0.31 1.41 3.08
N ILE A 81 -0.51 0.61 2.03
CA ILE A 81 -0.85 1.13 0.70
C ILE A 81 -2.34 1.45 0.71
N ILE A 82 -2.66 2.74 0.62
CA ILE A 82 -4.02 3.24 0.60
C ILE A 82 -4.37 3.63 -0.84
N ASP A 83 -5.52 3.15 -1.32
CA ASP A 83 -6.07 3.48 -2.63
C ASP A 83 -6.50 4.96 -2.68
N GLU A 84 -6.62 5.48 -3.91
CA GLU A 84 -6.93 6.90 -4.13
C GLU A 84 -8.24 7.37 -3.45
N PRO A 85 -9.37 6.63 -3.51
CA PRO A 85 -10.59 7.10 -2.85
C PRO A 85 -10.47 7.15 -1.32
N LEU A 86 -9.80 6.20 -0.69
CA LEU A 86 -9.60 6.22 0.76
C LEU A 86 -8.60 7.31 1.17
N ARG A 87 -7.61 7.62 0.33
CA ARG A 87 -6.71 8.77 0.52
C ARG A 87 -7.48 10.10 0.51
N GLN A 88 -8.41 10.27 -0.42
CA GLN A 88 -9.27 11.45 -0.50
C GLN A 88 -10.20 11.55 0.71
N ALA A 89 -10.81 10.44 1.15
CA ALA A 89 -11.64 10.41 2.34
C ALA A 89 -10.85 10.81 3.60
N LEU A 90 -9.62 10.32 3.75
CA LEU A 90 -8.73 10.69 4.85
C LEU A 90 -8.32 12.17 4.79
N ALA A 91 -8.11 12.72 3.58
CA ALA A 91 -7.80 14.14 3.42
C ALA A 91 -8.98 15.03 3.88
N VAL A 92 -10.22 14.67 3.53
CA VAL A 92 -11.43 15.39 3.97
C VAL A 92 -11.62 15.28 5.48
N LEU A 93 -11.39 14.10 6.07
CA LEU A 93 -11.45 13.89 7.51
C LEU A 93 -10.41 14.74 8.25
N ARG A 94 -9.18 14.78 7.76
CA ARG A 94 -8.10 15.62 8.34
C ARG A 94 -8.41 17.10 8.22
N ALA A 95 -8.99 17.53 7.11
CA ALA A 95 -9.44 18.92 6.94
C ALA A 95 -10.51 19.33 7.97
N LYS A 96 -11.36 18.39 8.41
CA LYS A 96 -12.36 18.63 9.47
C LYS A 96 -11.78 18.61 10.89
N VAL A 97 -10.77 17.78 11.14
CA VAL A 97 -10.14 17.62 12.48
C VAL A 97 -9.07 18.69 12.73
N GLY A 98 -8.54 19.32 11.68
CA GLY A 98 -7.68 20.49 11.77
C GLY A 98 -6.20 20.20 12.00
N ALA A 99 -5.81 18.93 12.19
CA ALA A 99 -4.41 18.52 12.27
C ALA A 99 -4.21 17.07 11.79
N PRO A 100 -3.08 16.75 11.15
CA PRO A 100 -2.70 15.37 10.92
C PRO A 100 -2.37 14.68 12.25
N ASP A 101 -2.68 13.39 12.33
CA ASP A 101 -2.29 12.57 13.48
C ASP A 101 -0.78 12.55 13.65
N THR A 102 -0.34 12.72 14.89
CA THR A 102 1.07 12.58 15.23
C THR A 102 1.54 11.14 15.01
N PRO A 103 2.84 10.91 14.73
CA PRO A 103 3.38 9.56 14.61
C PRO A 103 3.02 8.64 15.79
N LYS A 104 3.01 9.18 17.02
CA LYS A 104 2.62 8.45 18.24
C LYS A 104 1.15 8.02 18.23
N GLN A 105 0.24 8.89 17.76
CA GLN A 105 -1.18 8.55 17.63
C GLN A 105 -1.41 7.48 16.56
N ASN A 106 -0.73 7.58 15.42
CA ASN A 106 -0.79 6.58 14.36
C ASN A 106 -0.29 5.20 14.85
N GLU A 107 0.81 5.18 15.61
CA GLU A 107 1.33 3.94 16.20
C GLU A 107 0.36 3.35 17.22
N ALA A 108 -0.21 4.18 18.11
CA ALA A 108 -1.20 3.73 19.08
C ALA A 108 -2.45 3.15 18.40
N ALA A 109 -2.95 3.82 17.36
CA ALA A 109 -4.08 3.36 16.56
C ALA A 109 -3.78 2.04 15.85
N ALA A 110 -2.59 1.90 15.25
CA ALA A 110 -2.17 0.65 14.60
C ALA A 110 -2.06 -0.51 15.60
N ARG A 111 -1.47 -0.29 16.77
CA ARG A 111 -1.38 -1.31 17.84
C ARG A 111 -2.76 -1.71 18.34
N ALA A 112 -3.68 -0.75 18.51
CA ALA A 112 -5.06 -1.03 18.92
C ALA A 112 -5.80 -1.88 17.87
N ALA A 113 -5.66 -1.55 16.58
CA ALA A 113 -6.27 -2.30 15.49
C ALA A 113 -5.75 -3.74 15.40
N ILE A 114 -4.43 -3.94 15.54
CA ILE A 114 -3.82 -5.28 15.54
C ILE A 114 -4.35 -6.10 16.73
N ARG A 115 -4.45 -5.50 17.92
CA ARG A 115 -4.98 -6.19 19.10
C ARG A 115 -6.45 -6.58 18.92
N ALA A 116 -7.29 -5.67 18.43
CA ALA A 116 -8.70 -5.95 18.17
C ALA A 116 -8.90 -7.09 17.16
N LEU A 117 -8.05 -7.13 16.11
CA LEU A 117 -8.07 -8.24 15.14
C LEU A 117 -7.62 -9.56 15.78
N ALA A 118 -6.59 -9.53 16.61
CA ALA A 118 -6.12 -10.72 17.33
C ALA A 118 -7.21 -11.26 18.28
N ASP A 119 -7.89 -10.37 19.00
CA ASP A 119 -8.98 -10.72 19.92
C ASP A 119 -10.14 -11.37 19.15
N THR A 120 -10.57 -10.78 18.03
CA THR A 120 -11.63 -11.36 17.19
C THR A 120 -11.26 -12.73 16.60
N VAL A 121 -10.00 -12.94 16.19
CA VAL A 121 -9.53 -14.24 15.72
C VAL A 121 -9.51 -15.28 16.85
N LEU A 122 -9.07 -14.89 18.05
CA LEU A 122 -9.05 -15.79 19.21
C LEU A 122 -10.46 -16.18 19.65
N GLU A 123 -11.39 -15.23 19.72
CA GLU A 123 -12.79 -15.50 20.01
C GLU A 123 -13.38 -16.47 18.97
N ALA A 124 -13.17 -16.22 17.68
CA ALA A 124 -13.65 -17.11 16.61
C ALA A 124 -13.11 -18.55 16.72
N GLN A 125 -11.84 -18.71 17.13
CA GLN A 125 -11.23 -20.02 17.36
C GLN A 125 -11.77 -20.74 18.60
N GLN A 126 -12.09 -20.00 19.66
CA GLN A 126 -12.73 -20.57 20.86
C GLN A 126 -14.13 -21.07 20.54
N TYR A 127 -14.94 -20.27 19.85
CA TYR A 127 -16.26 -20.69 19.38
C TYR A 127 -16.23 -21.92 18.46
N ALA A 128 -15.17 -22.11 17.68
CA ALA A 128 -15.02 -23.27 16.81
C ALA A 128 -14.55 -24.54 17.55
N ARG A 129 -13.95 -24.42 18.73
CA ARG A 129 -13.51 -25.55 19.57
C ARG A 129 -14.60 -26.06 20.50
N ASP A 130 -15.50 -25.19 20.93
CA ASP A 130 -16.60 -25.51 21.84
C ASP A 130 -17.83 -26.10 21.12
N ARG A 131 -17.70 -26.42 19.83
CA ARG A 131 -18.76 -26.92 18.94
C ARG A 131 -18.41 -28.29 18.38
#